data_AF-A0A1A9G4B6-F1
#
_entry.id   AF-A0A1A9G4B6-F1
#
_cell.length_a   1.000
_cell.length_b   1.000
_cell.length_c   1.000
_cell.angle_alpha   90.00
_cell.angle_beta   90.00
_cell.angle_gamma   90.00
#
_symmetry.space_group_name_H-M   'P 1'
#
loop_
_entity.id
_entity.type
_entity.pdbx_description
1 polymer ?
#
loop_
_entity_poly.entity_id
_entity_poly.type
_entity_poly.pdbx_seq_one_letter_code
_entity_poly.pdbx_strand_id
1 'polypeptide(L)'
;MTSRRKKKKTTIYLDPEVEKTLADFAARRDQSQSIVAEAAIASFLSPDDAERREAIISKRLDQLDRRMTRLERDVGIAVETLAVFIRFWITTTPALPEPAAQAARAKSSERYEAFITALGRRLAQGPKLRQEISEDVPESGP
;
A
#
# COMPACT_ATOMS: atom_id res chain seq x y z
N MET A 1 -21.52 43.24 22.56
CA MET A 1 -22.25 42.32 23.46
C MET A 1 -22.86 41.21 22.59
N THR A 2 -22.20 40.05 22.50
CA THR A 2 -22.68 38.91 21.71
C THR A 2 -23.79 38.19 22.47
N SER A 3 -25.02 38.31 21.99
CA SER A 3 -26.18 37.60 22.54
C SER A 3 -25.93 36.10 22.47
N ARG A 4 -25.88 35.42 23.63
CA ARG A 4 -25.86 33.96 23.73
C ARG A 4 -27.14 33.44 23.08
N ARG A 5 -27.06 32.94 21.85
CA ARG A 5 -28.20 32.29 21.17
C ARG A 5 -28.77 31.25 22.14
N LYS A 6 -30.01 31.47 22.61
CA LYS A 6 -30.69 30.55 23.51
C LYS A 6 -31.00 29.27 22.73
N LYS A 7 -30.39 28.14 23.12
CA LYS A 7 -30.71 26.83 22.56
C LYS A 7 -32.20 26.52 22.77
N LYS A 8 -32.87 25.97 21.76
CA LYS A 8 -34.28 25.53 21.86
C LYS A 8 -34.31 24.11 22.43
N LYS A 9 -35.15 23.87 23.43
CA LYS A 9 -35.39 22.51 23.95
C LYS A 9 -36.16 21.72 22.89
N THR A 10 -35.64 20.55 22.55
CA THR A 10 -36.25 19.60 21.60
C THR A 10 -36.30 18.23 22.28
N THR A 11 -37.46 17.57 22.23
CA THR A 11 -37.67 16.22 22.75
C THR A 11 -37.80 15.27 21.56
N ILE A 12 -36.98 14.22 21.51
CA ILE A 12 -36.94 13.24 20.43
C ILE A 12 -36.86 11.86 21.08
N TYR A 13 -37.58 10.89 20.53
CA TYR A 13 -37.47 9.50 20.96
C TYR A 13 -36.26 8.86 20.30
N LEU A 14 -35.41 8.23 21.10
CA LEU A 14 -34.27 7.44 20.63
C LEU A 14 -34.54 5.98 20.96
N ASP A 15 -34.02 5.09 20.11
CA ASP A 15 -33.92 3.69 20.47
C ASP A 15 -33.04 3.55 21.74
N PRO A 16 -33.41 2.70 22.72
CA PRO A 16 -32.64 2.53 23.96
C PRO A 16 -31.15 2.18 23.73
N GLU A 17 -30.83 1.43 22.68
CA GLU A 17 -29.44 1.10 22.35
C GLU A 17 -28.66 2.33 21.85
N VAL A 18 -29.33 3.20 21.09
CA VAL A 18 -28.76 4.45 20.58
C VAL A 18 -28.53 5.44 21.71
N GLU A 19 -29.48 5.57 22.65
CA GLU A 19 -29.32 6.42 23.84
C GLU A 19 -28.12 5.97 24.68
N LYS A 20 -27.99 4.65 24.91
CA LYS A 20 -26.84 4.09 25.62
C LYS A 20 -25.52 4.40 24.93
N THR A 21 -25.47 4.21 23.61
CA THR A 21 -24.27 4.52 22.81
C THR A 21 -23.90 6.00 22.87
N LEU A 22 -24.89 6.90 22.80
CA LEU A 22 -24.69 8.34 22.97
C LEU A 22 -24.16 8.68 24.37
N ALA A 23 -24.71 8.06 25.41
CA ALA A 23 -24.28 8.24 26.80
C ALA A 23 -22.82 7.82 26.99
N ASP A 24 -22.45 6.63 26.51
CA ASP A 24 -21.09 6.10 26.60
C ASP A 24 -20.10 6.98 25.84
N PHE A 25 -20.47 7.42 24.63
CA PHE A 25 -19.63 8.30 23.81
C PHE A 25 -19.39 9.66 24.46
N ALA A 26 -20.42 10.24 25.07
CA ALA A 26 -20.36 11.51 25.77
C ALA A 26 -19.52 11.42 27.04
N ALA A 27 -19.69 10.35 27.83
CA ALA A 27 -18.93 10.08 29.04
C ALA A 27 -17.42 9.91 28.74
N ARG A 28 -17.07 9.17 27.68
CA ARG A 28 -15.65 9.00 27.25
C ARG A 28 -14.95 10.30 26.88
N ARG A 29 -15.70 11.37 26.55
CA ARG A 29 -15.16 12.68 26.15
C ARG A 29 -15.38 13.77 27.18
N ASP A 30 -15.91 13.44 28.36
CA ASP A 30 -16.28 14.42 29.38
C ASP A 30 -17.19 15.55 28.82
N GLN A 31 -18.17 15.17 27.99
CA GLN A 31 -19.11 16.09 27.35
C GLN A 31 -20.56 15.73 27.70
N SER A 32 -21.44 16.73 27.69
CA SER A 32 -22.88 16.48 27.83
C SER A 32 -23.45 15.81 26.58
N GLN A 33 -24.39 14.87 26.75
CA GLN A 33 -25.09 14.23 25.64
C GLN A 33 -25.75 15.24 24.69
N SER A 34 -26.29 16.35 25.24
CA SER A 34 -26.92 17.41 24.43
C SER A 34 -25.94 18.10 23.47
N ILE A 35 -24.68 18.30 23.87
CA ILE A 35 -23.65 18.90 23.00
C ILE A 35 -23.24 17.90 21.92
N VAL A 36 -23.06 16.63 22.28
CA VAL A 36 -22.74 15.56 21.32
C VAL A 36 -23.86 15.39 20.31
N ALA A 37 -25.11 15.35 20.76
CA ALA A 37 -26.29 15.23 19.90
C ALA A 37 -26.45 16.43 18.95
N GLU A 38 -26.27 17.65 19.45
CA GLU A 38 -26.31 18.86 18.62
C GLU A 38 -25.22 18.83 17.54
N ALA A 39 -23.98 18.46 17.91
CA ALA A 39 -22.88 18.36 16.97
C ALA A 39 -23.12 17.25 15.92
N ALA A 40 -23.63 16.10 16.34
CA ALA A 40 -23.95 14.99 15.45
C ALA A 40 -25.06 15.36 14.45
N ILE A 41 -26.13 16.02 14.92
CA ILE A 41 -27.23 16.49 14.06
C ILE A 41 -26.74 17.57 13.09
N ALA A 42 -25.95 18.54 13.57
CA ALA A 42 -25.40 19.60 12.73
C ALA A 42 -24.44 19.04 11.66
N SER A 43 -23.60 18.07 12.02
CA SER A 43 -22.72 17.34 11.09
C SER A 43 -23.52 16.56 10.06
N PHE A 44 -24.53 15.80 10.50
CA PHE A 44 -25.38 15.00 9.60
C PHE A 44 -26.15 15.84 8.58
N LEU A 45 -26.62 17.03 8.99
CA LEU A 45 -27.38 17.93 8.12
C LEU A 45 -26.50 18.91 7.33
N SER A 46 -25.17 18.84 7.46
CA SER A 46 -24.25 19.71 6.73
C SER A 46 -24.04 19.20 5.30
N PRO A 47 -24.33 19.99 4.25
CA PRO A 47 -24.04 19.63 2.86
C PRO A 47 -22.55 19.32 2.63
N ASP A 48 -21.69 20.03 3.35
CA ASP A 48 -20.23 19.96 3.24
C ASP A 48 -19.62 18.64 3.76
N ASP A 49 -20.29 17.92 4.66
CA ASP A 49 -19.65 16.81 5.38
C ASP A 49 -19.51 15.56 4.51
N ALA A 50 -20.50 15.27 3.67
CA ALA A 50 -20.42 14.18 2.69
C ALA A 50 -19.37 14.50 1.62
N GLU A 51 -19.44 15.69 1.03
CA GLU A 51 -18.50 16.14 -0.02
C GLU A 51 -17.05 16.22 0.49
N ARG A 52 -16.81 16.71 1.71
CA ARG A 52 -15.45 16.77 2.29
C ARG A 52 -14.89 15.38 2.56
N ARG A 53 -15.71 14.45 3.07
CA ARG A 53 -15.27 13.07 3.31
C ARG A 53 -14.92 12.38 1.99
N GLU A 54 -15.77 12.55 0.98
CA GLU A 54 -15.53 12.01 -0.35
C GLU A 54 -14.27 12.61 -0.98
N ALA A 55 -14.07 13.93 -0.90
CA ALA A 55 -12.88 14.60 -1.41
C ALA A 55 -11.57 14.13 -0.72
N ILE A 56 -11.60 13.87 0.59
CA ILE A 56 -10.43 13.31 1.31
C ILE A 56 -10.12 11.90 0.82
N ILE A 57 -11.14 11.06 0.62
CA ILE A 57 -10.97 9.69 0.12
C ILE A 57 -10.40 9.72 -1.30
N SER A 58 -10.99 10.50 -2.20
CA SER A 58 -10.51 10.67 -3.57
C SER A 58 -9.05 11.14 -3.60
N LYS A 59 -8.69 12.14 -2.79
CA LYS A 59 -7.30 12.61 -2.69
C LYS A 59 -6.34 11.52 -2.21
N ARG A 60 -6.76 10.67 -1.26
CA ARG A 60 -5.95 9.54 -0.80
C ARG A 60 -5.79 8.48 -1.88
N LEU A 61 -6.85 8.20 -2.63
CA LEU A 61 -6.81 7.27 -3.77
C LEU A 61 -5.86 7.78 -4.86
N ASP A 62 -5.95 9.06 -5.23
CA ASP A 62 -5.02 9.68 -6.19
C ASP A 62 -3.56 9.59 -5.72
N GLN A 63 -3.33 9.76 -4.41
CA GLN A 63 -1.99 9.63 -3.85
C GLN A 63 -1.47 8.19 -3.91
N LEU A 64 -2.33 7.20 -3.66
CA LEU A 64 -1.98 5.78 -3.78
C LEU A 64 -1.70 5.41 -5.23
N ASP A 65 -2.51 5.88 -6.17
CA ASP A 65 -2.34 5.63 -7.59
C ASP A 65 -0.98 6.16 -8.09
N ARG A 66 -0.64 7.40 -7.75
CA ARG A 66 0.67 7.98 -8.06
C ARG A 66 1.85 7.22 -7.46
N ARG A 67 1.68 6.66 -6.24
CA ARG A 67 2.70 5.82 -5.61
C ARG A 67 2.82 4.48 -6.32
N MET A 68 1.70 3.91 -6.78
CA MET A 68 1.67 2.66 -7.54
C MET A 68 2.36 2.83 -8.88
N THR A 69 2.04 3.87 -9.66
CA THR A 69 2.72 4.15 -10.94
C THR A 69 4.23 4.31 -10.77
N ARG A 70 4.67 4.97 -9.69
CA ARG A 70 6.11 5.09 -9.39
C ARG A 70 6.74 3.75 -9.07
N LEU A 71 6.07 2.93 -8.26
CA LEU A 71 6.54 1.61 -7.89
C LEU A 71 6.60 0.68 -9.11
N GLU A 72 5.61 0.72 -10.00
CA GLU A 72 5.62 0.00 -11.27
C GLU A 72 6.82 0.39 -12.13
N ARG A 73 7.08 1.70 -12.27
CA ARG A 73 8.24 2.21 -12.99
C ARG A 73 9.55 1.72 -12.36
N ASP A 74 9.70 1.84 -11.04
CA ASP A 74 10.93 1.48 -10.34
C ASP A 74 11.17 -0.05 -10.41
N VAL A 75 10.10 -0.86 -10.33
CA VAL A 75 10.15 -2.31 -10.55
C VAL A 75 10.53 -2.64 -11.99
N GLY A 76 9.97 -1.93 -12.98
CA GLY A 76 10.35 -2.09 -14.38
C GLY A 76 11.85 -1.84 -14.59
N ILE A 77 12.37 -0.73 -14.06
CA ILE A 77 13.80 -0.40 -14.11
C ILE A 77 14.65 -1.50 -13.45
N ALA A 78 14.22 -2.02 -12.29
CA ALA A 78 14.93 -3.09 -11.60
C ALA A 78 14.97 -4.40 -12.43
N VAL A 79 13.85 -4.77 -13.07
CA VAL A 79 13.77 -5.95 -13.94
C VAL A 79 14.66 -5.79 -15.17
N GLU A 80 14.62 -4.62 -15.83
CA GLU A 80 15.48 -4.33 -16.98
C GLU A 80 16.97 -4.37 -16.60
N THR A 81 17.32 -3.74 -15.48
CA THR A 81 18.70 -3.74 -14.96
C THR A 81 19.18 -5.15 -14.65
N LEU A 82 18.34 -5.98 -14.01
CA LEU A 82 18.66 -7.36 -13.71
C LEU A 82 18.83 -8.20 -14.98
N ALA A 83 17.98 -8.01 -15.98
CA ALA A 83 18.09 -8.69 -17.27
C ALA A 83 19.42 -8.35 -17.97
N VAL A 84 19.79 -7.06 -18.00
CA VAL A 84 21.08 -6.61 -18.54
C VAL A 84 22.25 -7.19 -17.74
N PHE A 85 22.18 -7.16 -16.41
CA PHE A 85 23.21 -7.71 -15.54
C PHE A 85 23.43 -9.21 -15.76
N ILE A 86 22.36 -10.01 -15.82
CA ILE A 86 22.44 -11.46 -16.06
C ILE A 86 23.08 -11.74 -17.42
N ARG A 87 22.66 -11.01 -18.46
CA ARG A 87 23.23 -11.16 -19.81
C ARG A 87 24.71 -10.79 -19.83
N PHE A 88 25.08 -9.67 -19.21
CA PHE A 88 26.47 -9.26 -19.06
C PHE A 88 27.29 -10.32 -18.32
N TRP A 89 26.80 -10.81 -17.18
CA TRP A 89 27.48 -11.81 -16.36
C TRP A 89 27.70 -13.14 -17.11
N ILE A 90 26.70 -13.65 -17.84
CA ILE A 90 26.82 -14.91 -18.59
C ILE A 90 27.75 -14.77 -19.80
N THR A 91 27.81 -13.59 -20.41
CA THR A 91 28.63 -13.33 -21.61
C THR A 91 30.05 -12.89 -21.29
N THR A 92 30.36 -12.51 -20.05
CA THR A 92 31.70 -12.08 -19.63
C THR A 92 32.65 -13.27 -19.66
N THR A 93 33.36 -13.42 -20.79
CA THR A 93 34.45 -14.38 -20.96
C THR A 93 35.75 -13.60 -21.15
N PRO A 94 36.87 -14.00 -20.52
CA PRO A 94 38.18 -13.43 -20.84
C PRO A 94 38.44 -13.45 -22.35
N ALA A 95 39.19 -12.48 -22.88
CA ALA A 95 39.55 -12.47 -24.29
C ALA A 95 40.33 -13.75 -24.64
N LEU A 96 39.80 -14.52 -25.59
CA LEU A 96 40.36 -15.79 -26.05
C LEU A 96 40.72 -15.70 -27.54
N PRO A 97 41.68 -16.51 -28.04
CA PRO A 97 41.96 -16.61 -29.47
C PRO A 97 40.72 -17.00 -30.29
N GLU A 98 40.65 -16.60 -31.56
CA GLU A 98 39.44 -16.65 -32.41
C GLU A 98 38.64 -17.98 -32.39
N PRO A 99 39.25 -19.19 -32.39
CA PRO A 99 38.49 -20.45 -32.29
C PRO A 99 37.87 -20.66 -30.90
N ALA A 100 38.60 -20.29 -29.85
CA ALA A 100 38.15 -20.40 -28.47
C ALA A 100 37.11 -19.31 -28.12
N ALA A 101 37.19 -18.13 -28.75
CA ALA A 101 36.20 -17.07 -28.61
C ALA A 101 34.84 -17.44 -29.21
N GLN A 102 34.81 -18.06 -30.40
CA GLN A 102 33.54 -18.55 -30.99
C GLN A 102 32.90 -19.65 -30.14
N ALA A 103 33.70 -20.63 -29.69
CA ALA A 103 33.22 -21.68 -28.78
C ALA A 103 32.67 -21.11 -27.46
N ALA A 104 33.33 -20.10 -26.89
CA ALA A 104 32.85 -19.41 -25.69
C ALA A 104 31.53 -18.66 -25.90
N ARG A 105 31.36 -17.97 -27.04
CA ARG A 105 30.10 -17.28 -27.39
C ARG A 105 28.94 -18.27 -27.58
N ALA A 106 29.16 -19.41 -28.24
CA ALA A 106 28.14 -20.45 -28.36
C ALA A 106 27.71 -20.98 -26.98
N LYS A 107 28.68 -21.20 -26.09
CA LYS A 107 28.43 -21.69 -24.74
C LYS A 107 27.74 -20.67 -23.83
N SER A 108 27.96 -19.37 -24.02
CA SER A 108 27.23 -18.34 -23.28
C SER A 108 25.75 -18.26 -23.69
N SER A 109 25.44 -18.46 -24.97
CA SER A 109 24.04 -18.57 -25.44
C SER A 109 23.33 -19.78 -24.82
N GLU A 110 23.97 -20.95 -24.80
CA GLU A 110 23.42 -22.16 -24.18
C GLU A 110 23.14 -21.96 -22.67
N ARG A 111 24.07 -21.32 -21.95
CA ARG A 111 23.90 -20.98 -20.53
C ARG A 111 22.74 -20.02 -20.28
N TYR A 112 22.53 -19.05 -21.17
CA TYR A 112 21.42 -18.12 -21.07
C TYR A 112 20.07 -18.83 -21.23
N GLU A 113 19.93 -19.67 -22.26
CA GLU A 113 18.70 -20.46 -22.47
C GLU A 113 18.42 -21.43 -21.31
N ALA A 114 19.47 -22.06 -20.77
CA ALA A 114 19.35 -22.91 -19.58
C ALA A 114 18.88 -22.11 -18.35
N PHE A 115 19.40 -20.89 -18.16
CA PHE A 115 18.95 -19.99 -17.09
C PHE A 115 17.47 -19.63 -17.24
N ILE A 116 17.03 -19.21 -18.43
CA ILE A 116 15.62 -18.87 -18.69
C ILE A 116 14.71 -20.07 -18.43
N THR A 117 15.11 -21.26 -18.88
CA THR A 117 14.36 -22.50 -18.65
C THR A 117 14.23 -22.81 -17.15
N ALA A 118 15.33 -22.70 -16.40
CA ALA A 118 15.33 -22.93 -14.96
C ALA A 118 14.46 -21.91 -14.21
N LEU A 119 14.55 -20.63 -14.59
CA LEU A 119 13.72 -19.56 -14.04
C LEU A 119 12.23 -19.82 -14.30
N GLY A 120 11.87 -20.18 -15.54
CA GLY A 120 10.48 -20.50 -15.90
C GLY A 120 9.91 -21.67 -15.09
N ARG A 121 10.67 -22.75 -14.92
CA ARG A 121 10.28 -23.89 -14.06
C ARG A 121 10.06 -23.46 -12.62
N ARG A 122 10.97 -22.64 -12.07
CA ARG A 122 10.85 -22.15 -10.70
C ARG A 122 9.62 -21.27 -10.50
N LEU A 123 9.30 -20.39 -11.46
CA LEU A 123 8.11 -19.54 -11.39
C LEU A 123 6.80 -20.34 -11.49
N ALA A 124 6.79 -21.44 -12.25
CA ALA A 124 5.61 -22.28 -12.41
C ALA A 124 5.36 -23.24 -11.24
N GLN A 125 6.42 -23.77 -10.61
CA GLN A 125 6.33 -24.93 -9.70
C GLN A 125 7.15 -24.79 -8.40
N GLY A 126 7.99 -23.77 -8.27
CA GLY A 126 8.87 -23.61 -7.11
C GLY A 126 8.23 -22.78 -5.99
N PRO A 127 8.72 -22.92 -4.73
CA PRO A 127 8.37 -22.00 -3.66
C PRO A 127 8.75 -20.57 -4.07
N LYS A 128 7.95 -19.60 -3.63
CA LYS A 128 8.27 -18.19 -3.90
C LYS A 128 9.61 -17.90 -3.24
N LEU A 129 10.51 -17.17 -3.90
CA LEU A 129 11.82 -16.81 -3.34
C LEU A 129 11.71 -16.23 -1.91
N ARG A 130 10.64 -15.49 -1.61
CA ARG A 130 10.35 -14.96 -0.27
C ARG A 130 10.19 -16.03 0.82
N GLN A 131 9.81 -17.26 0.47
CA GLN A 131 9.67 -18.37 1.42
C GLN A 131 11.02 -19.03 1.73
N GLU A 132 12.04 -18.81 0.89
CA GLU A 132 13.41 -19.29 1.13
C GLU A 132 14.25 -18.28 1.90
N ILE A 133 13.86 -17.00 1.90
CA ILE A 133 14.49 -15.94 2.68
C ILE A 133 13.77 -15.89 4.03
N SER A 134 14.35 -16.49 5.07
CA SER A 134 13.84 -16.38 6.44
C SER A 134 13.72 -14.89 6.81
N GLU A 135 12.52 -14.41 7.14
CA GLU A 135 12.33 -13.09 7.75
C GLU A 135 12.77 -13.15 9.22
N ASP A 136 14.05 -13.43 9.47
CA ASP A 136 14.65 -13.28 10.79
C ASP A 136 15.00 -11.81 11.01
N VAL A 137 13.96 -10.99 11.26
CA VAL A 137 14.12 -9.71 11.94
C VAL A 137 13.61 -9.92 13.37
N PRO A 138 14.47 -10.18 14.35
CA PRO A 138 14.06 -10.09 15.74
C PRO A 138 13.61 -8.65 16.00
N GLU A 139 12.35 -8.48 16.39
CA GLU A 139 11.87 -7.27 17.05
C GLU A 139 12.82 -6.98 18.21
N SER A 140 13.76 -6.07 17.97
CA SER A 140 14.65 -5.56 18.99
C SER A 140 13.86 -4.51 19.76
N GLY A 141 13.06 -4.96 20.73
CA GLY A 141 12.61 -4.14 21.85
C GLY A 141 13.82 -3.71 22.68
N PRO A 142 13.83 -2.45 23.15
CA PRO A 142 13.20 -2.15 24.43
C PRO A 142 12.12 -1.06 24.38
#